data_AF-A0AAU5JNC1-F1
#
_entry.id   AF-A0AAU5JNC1-F1
#
_cell.length_a   1.000
_cell.length_b   1.000
_cell.length_c   1.000
_cell.angle_alpha   90.00
_cell.angle_beta   90.00
_cell.angle_gamma   90.00
#
_symmetry.space_group_name_H-M   'P 1'
#
loop_
_entity.id
_entity.type
_entity.pdbx_description
1 polymer ?
#
loop_
_entity_poly.entity_id
_entity_poly.type
_entity_poly.pdbx_seq_one_letter_code
_entity_poly.pdbx_strand_id
1 'polypeptide(L)'
;MGALARVVTERFGLDVDGHGPCRAERGADDHAWTLVWTDGPTVEQVLRELGPEGEGARCRRLLSEETVALGAVRLATEGAPGVRPRITPEAVERLWYDVPSPRPSTERERALVYAVVYEAHDNARANRVADARICDLVATPGLAWFLKRMRVPLAPAELLTARYAAAHGHLAWKYRLTPMPVPALLRAVLADRRATPELLTAALALASERDDGTYESEAAELGERLRRPWP
;
A
#
# COMPACT_ATOMS: atom_id res chain seq x y z
N MET A 1 -4.35 36.10 7.21
CA MET A 1 -3.93 34.68 7.21
C MET A 1 -4.73 33.80 8.15
N GLY A 2 -4.88 34.12 9.44
CA GLY A 2 -5.73 33.32 10.34
C GLY A 2 -7.20 33.17 9.90
N ALA A 3 -7.79 34.22 9.33
CA ALA A 3 -9.14 34.16 8.74
C ALA A 3 -9.22 33.19 7.55
N LEU A 4 -8.23 33.20 6.65
CA LEU A 4 -8.16 32.29 5.50
C LEU A 4 -7.98 30.83 5.95
N ALA A 5 -7.14 30.57 6.95
CA ALA A 5 -6.97 29.23 7.51
C ALA A 5 -8.30 28.67 8.03
N ARG A 6 -9.09 29.49 8.75
CA ARG A 6 -10.43 29.10 9.21
C ARG A 6 -11.40 28.84 8.05
N VAL A 7 -11.41 29.69 7.02
CA VAL A 7 -12.24 29.49 5.82
C VAL A 7 -11.92 28.15 5.16
N VAL A 8 -10.64 27.81 4.99
CA VAL A 8 -10.23 26.51 4.42
C VAL A 8 -10.71 25.36 5.32
N THR A 9 -10.52 25.46 6.63
CA THR A 9 -10.99 24.44 7.58
C THR A 9 -12.50 24.22 7.49
N GLU A 10 -13.30 25.29 7.50
CA GLU A 10 -14.76 25.23 7.47
C GLU A 10 -15.28 24.67 6.14
N ARG A 11 -14.74 25.14 5.01
CA ARG A 11 -15.22 24.73 3.68
C ARG A 11 -14.89 23.29 3.33
N PHE A 12 -13.75 22.79 3.81
CA PHE A 12 -13.29 21.43 3.53
C PHE A 12 -13.49 20.45 4.69
N GLY A 13 -14.07 20.89 5.81
CA GLY A 13 -14.37 20.02 6.96
C GLY A 13 -13.13 19.43 7.65
N LEU A 14 -11.98 20.11 7.60
CA LEU A 14 -10.69 19.54 8.03
C LEU A 14 -10.61 19.17 9.53
N ASP A 15 -11.43 19.81 10.37
CA ASP A 15 -11.49 19.51 11.80
C ASP A 15 -12.20 18.17 12.11
N VAL A 16 -13.00 17.66 11.18
CA VAL A 16 -13.84 16.46 11.39
C VAL A 16 -13.09 15.18 11.06
N ASP A 17 -12.15 15.24 10.10
CA ASP A 17 -11.40 14.09 9.61
C ASP A 17 -10.21 13.68 10.50
N GLY A 18 -10.05 14.28 11.69
CA GLY A 18 -9.04 13.88 12.67
C GLY A 18 -7.60 14.33 12.38
N HIS A 19 -7.35 14.96 11.23
CA HIS A 19 -6.03 15.51 10.84
C HIS A 19 -5.78 16.94 11.35
N GLY A 20 -6.84 17.58 11.89
CA GLY A 20 -6.81 18.89 12.50
C GLY A 20 -6.97 20.05 11.50
N PRO A 21 -7.12 21.28 12.01
CA PRO A 21 -7.46 22.44 11.19
C PRO A 21 -6.32 22.82 10.26
N CYS A 22 -6.66 23.50 9.16
CA CYS A 22 -5.71 24.31 8.42
C CYS A 22 -5.13 25.40 9.34
N ARG A 23 -3.82 25.63 9.23
CA ARG A 23 -3.04 26.57 10.03
C ARG A 23 -2.31 27.54 9.13
N ALA A 24 -2.07 28.75 9.64
CA ALA A 24 -1.16 29.69 9.00
C ALA A 24 0.21 29.59 9.68
N GLU A 25 1.22 29.13 8.95
CA GLU A 25 2.62 29.07 9.38
C GLU A 25 3.40 30.21 8.72
N ARG A 26 4.38 30.76 9.43
CA ARG A 26 5.28 31.79 8.89
C ARG A 26 6.63 31.15 8.59
N GLY A 27 7.10 31.29 7.35
CA GLY A 27 8.42 30.80 6.92
C GLY A 27 9.54 31.44 7.76
N ALA A 28 10.53 30.61 8.15
CA ALA A 28 11.65 31.08 8.95
C ALA A 28 12.56 32.04 8.16
N ASP A 29 12.76 31.77 6.86
CA ASP A 29 13.77 32.45 6.05
C ASP A 29 13.26 33.67 5.27
N ASP A 30 11.99 33.65 4.86
CA ASP A 30 11.41 34.70 4.02
C ASP A 30 10.20 35.40 4.66
N HIS A 31 9.84 34.98 5.87
CA HIS A 31 8.72 35.51 6.64
C HIS A 31 7.36 35.46 5.93
N ALA A 32 7.26 34.69 4.83
CA ALA A 32 6.03 34.55 4.07
C ALA A 32 5.06 33.63 4.81
N TRP A 33 3.78 33.96 4.75
CA TRP A 33 2.74 33.13 5.34
C TRP A 33 2.35 31.99 4.40
N THR A 34 2.25 30.78 4.94
CA THR A 34 1.82 29.57 4.24
C THR A 34 0.63 28.97 4.96
N LEU A 35 -0.44 28.66 4.23
CA LEU A 35 -1.54 27.85 4.71
C LEU A 35 -1.12 26.37 4.67
N VAL A 36 -1.22 25.69 5.80
CA VAL A 36 -0.75 24.32 5.97
C VAL A 36 -1.86 23.47 6.57
N TRP A 37 -2.14 22.34 5.94
CA TRP A 37 -3.10 21.35 6.43
C TRP A 37 -2.58 19.94 6.14
N THR A 38 -3.13 18.95 6.83
CA THR A 38 -2.75 17.54 6.69
C THR A 38 -3.86 16.78 5.97
N ASP A 39 -3.48 16.00 4.96
CA ASP A 39 -4.38 15.28 4.06
C ASP A 39 -5.47 16.17 3.43
N GLY A 40 -6.60 15.61 3.01
CA GLY A 40 -7.72 16.41 2.51
C GLY A 40 -7.56 16.92 1.06
N PRO A 41 -8.08 18.13 0.76
CA PRO A 41 -8.11 18.68 -0.59
C PRO A 41 -6.70 18.96 -1.12
N THR A 42 -6.53 18.92 -2.45
CA THR A 42 -5.27 19.30 -3.09
C THR A 42 -5.02 20.81 -2.94
N VAL A 43 -3.76 21.23 -3.11
CA VAL A 43 -3.41 22.65 -3.10
C VAL A 43 -4.18 23.41 -4.18
N GLU A 44 -4.36 22.82 -5.36
CA GLU A 44 -5.13 23.43 -6.44
C GLU A 44 -6.61 23.63 -6.06
N GLN A 45 -7.23 22.65 -5.40
CA GLN A 45 -8.61 22.77 -4.92
C GLN A 45 -8.76 23.88 -3.90
N VAL A 46 -7.81 24.01 -2.95
CA VAL A 46 -7.83 25.09 -1.95
C VAL A 46 -7.66 26.46 -2.62
N LEU A 47 -6.71 26.61 -3.54
CA LEU A 47 -6.49 27.87 -4.24
C LEU A 47 -7.71 28.29 -5.08
N ARG A 48 -8.32 27.33 -5.78
CA ARG A 48 -9.55 27.57 -6.55
C ARG A 48 -10.70 28.04 -5.66
N GLU A 49 -10.84 27.44 -4.48
CA GLU A 49 -11.90 27.78 -3.53
C GLU A 49 -11.69 29.15 -2.87
N LEU A 50 -10.44 29.54 -2.61
CA LEU A 50 -10.12 30.86 -2.06
C LEU A 50 -10.32 31.99 -3.07
N GLY A 51 -10.25 31.71 -4.38
CA GLY A 51 -10.43 32.71 -5.43
C GLY A 51 -9.47 33.91 -5.27
N PRO A 52 -9.93 35.15 -5.49
CA PRO A 52 -9.10 36.35 -5.35
C PRO A 52 -8.50 36.56 -3.94
N GLU A 53 -9.18 36.06 -2.90
CA GLU A 53 -8.67 36.15 -1.52
C GLU A 53 -7.44 35.26 -1.28
N GLY A 54 -7.21 34.29 -2.17
CA GLY A 54 -6.05 33.41 -2.18
C GLY A 54 -4.89 33.90 -3.06
N GLU A 55 -5.01 35.04 -3.75
CA GLU A 55 -3.92 35.56 -4.60
C GLU A 55 -2.66 35.82 -3.76
N GLY A 56 -1.56 35.17 -4.14
CA GLY A 56 -0.28 35.24 -3.41
C GLY A 56 -0.22 34.41 -2.12
N ALA A 57 -1.28 33.69 -1.76
CA ALA A 57 -1.24 32.74 -0.65
C ALA A 57 -0.36 31.54 -1.03
N ARG A 58 0.62 31.24 -0.18
CA ARG A 58 1.35 29.98 -0.29
C ARG A 58 0.57 28.91 0.44
N CYS A 59 0.51 27.73 -0.17
CA CYS A 59 -0.24 26.60 0.36
C CYS A 59 0.67 25.37 0.38
N ARG A 60 0.57 24.59 1.45
CA ARG A 60 1.29 23.33 1.58
C ARG A 60 0.38 22.30 2.21
N ARG A 61 0.14 21.20 1.49
CA ARG A 61 -0.52 20.02 2.03
C ARG A 61 0.53 19.07 2.56
N LEU A 62 0.46 18.74 3.84
CA LEU A 62 1.20 17.67 4.48
C LEU A 62 0.44 16.35 4.34
N LEU A 63 1.15 15.24 4.39
CA LEU A 63 0.54 13.90 4.39
C LEU A 63 0.59 13.35 5.81
N SER A 64 -0.48 12.69 6.25
CA SER A 64 -0.41 11.90 7.49
C SER A 64 0.46 10.64 7.30
N GLU A 65 0.88 10.05 8.42
CA GLU A 65 1.60 8.77 8.43
C GLU A 65 0.81 7.66 7.71
N GLU A 66 -0.53 7.66 7.83
CA GLU A 66 -1.40 6.71 7.12
C GLU A 66 -1.37 6.94 5.60
N THR A 67 -1.46 8.19 5.15
CA THR A 67 -1.37 8.55 3.73
C THR A 67 0.01 8.24 3.15
N VAL A 68 1.08 8.46 3.93
CA VAL A 68 2.44 8.12 3.54
C VAL A 68 2.57 6.60 3.38
N ALA A 69 2.09 5.83 4.37
CA ALA A 69 2.10 4.37 4.33
C ALA A 69 1.27 3.81 3.17
N LEU A 70 0.09 4.38 2.90
CA LEU A 70 -0.74 4.02 1.75
C LEU A 70 0.01 4.26 0.43
N GLY A 71 0.68 5.40 0.29
CA GLY A 71 1.49 5.69 -0.89
C GLY A 71 2.66 4.73 -1.05
N ALA A 72 3.35 4.39 0.04
CA ALA A 72 4.43 3.42 0.02
C ALA A 72 3.95 2.03 -0.42
N VAL A 73 2.78 1.58 0.07
CA VAL A 73 2.15 0.31 -0.33
C VAL A 73 1.80 0.31 -1.82
N ARG A 74 1.15 1.36 -2.33
CA ARG A 74 0.77 1.43 -3.76
C ARG A 74 1.97 1.51 -4.69
N LEU A 75 2.97 2.32 -4.35
CA LEU A 75 4.23 2.38 -5.12
C LEU A 75 4.94 1.03 -5.14
N ALA A 76 4.85 0.24 -4.06
CA ALA A 76 5.36 -1.11 -4.04
C ALA A 76 4.61 -2.02 -5.03
N THR A 77 3.29 -1.89 -5.15
CA THR A 77 2.46 -2.78 -5.98
C THR A 77 2.36 -2.39 -7.46
N GLU A 78 2.51 -1.11 -7.83
CA GLU A 78 2.14 -0.59 -9.16
C GLU A 78 3.26 -0.56 -10.23
N GLY A 79 4.53 -0.79 -9.88
CA GLY A 79 5.62 -0.65 -10.87
C GLY A 79 5.72 -1.77 -11.93
N ALA A 80 6.74 -1.73 -12.80
CA ALA A 80 7.07 -2.83 -13.74
C ALA A 80 7.93 -3.99 -13.15
N PRO A 81 7.57 -5.29 -13.34
CA PRO A 81 8.28 -6.43 -12.74
C PRO A 81 9.81 -6.39 -12.94
N GLY A 82 10.57 -6.87 -11.94
CA GLY A 82 12.02 -6.95 -12.01
C GLY A 82 12.80 -5.66 -11.68
N VAL A 83 12.12 -4.51 -11.61
CA VAL A 83 12.74 -3.24 -11.17
C VAL A 83 12.34 -2.97 -9.73
N ARG A 84 13.30 -2.78 -8.82
CA ARG A 84 12.98 -2.42 -7.43
C ARG A 84 12.16 -1.12 -7.38
N PRO A 85 10.99 -1.10 -6.72
CA PRO A 85 10.20 0.11 -6.59
C PRO A 85 10.99 1.23 -5.92
N ARG A 86 10.90 2.44 -6.46
CA ARG A 86 11.47 3.64 -5.83
C ARG A 86 10.43 4.21 -4.86
N ILE A 87 10.53 3.79 -3.60
CA ILE A 87 9.64 4.22 -2.53
C ILE A 87 10.41 5.23 -1.68
N THR A 88 10.11 6.51 -1.88
CA THR A 88 10.69 7.63 -1.13
C THR A 88 9.58 8.63 -0.79
N PRO A 89 9.75 9.49 0.23
CA PRO A 89 8.76 10.52 0.56
C PRO A 89 8.35 11.35 -0.66
N GLU A 90 9.30 11.76 -1.50
CA GLU A 90 9.04 12.57 -2.70
C GLU A 90 8.29 11.80 -3.80
N ALA A 91 8.45 10.46 -3.85
CA ALA A 91 7.66 9.63 -4.74
C ALA A 91 6.21 9.52 -4.23
N VAL A 92 6.02 9.43 -2.92
CA VAL A 92 4.69 9.39 -2.29
C VAL A 92 3.97 10.74 -2.42
N GLU A 93 4.65 11.85 -2.17
CA GLU A 93 4.10 13.19 -2.41
C GLU A 93 3.63 13.39 -3.85
N ARG A 94 4.44 12.94 -4.83
CA ARG A 94 4.06 12.99 -6.25
C ARG A 94 2.88 12.09 -6.59
N LEU A 95 2.83 10.88 -6.03
CA LEU A 95 1.69 9.97 -6.22
C LEU A 95 0.37 10.65 -5.80
N TRP A 96 0.41 11.43 -4.72
CA TRP A 96 -0.78 12.06 -4.17
C TRP A 96 -1.04 13.47 -4.66
N TYR A 97 -0.14 14.08 -5.43
CA TYR A 97 -0.19 15.50 -5.77
C TYR A 97 -1.58 15.98 -6.22
N ASP A 98 -2.21 15.27 -7.15
CA ASP A 98 -3.54 15.59 -7.69
C ASP A 98 -4.69 14.74 -7.10
N VAL A 99 -4.40 13.92 -6.10
CA VAL A 99 -5.39 13.05 -5.46
C VAL A 99 -5.91 13.71 -4.17
N PRO A 100 -7.20 14.07 -4.11
CA PRO A 100 -7.81 14.52 -2.87
C PRO A 100 -8.06 13.34 -1.94
N SER A 101 -7.76 13.53 -0.65
CA SER A 101 -8.10 12.58 0.44
C SER A 101 -7.87 11.10 0.08
N PRO A 102 -6.62 10.69 -0.22
CA PRO A 102 -6.32 9.30 -0.57
C PRO A 102 -6.71 8.37 0.60
N ARG A 103 -7.40 7.28 0.28
CA ARG A 103 -7.88 6.29 1.26
C ARG A 103 -7.64 4.86 0.75
N PRO A 104 -7.45 3.88 1.66
CA PRO A 104 -7.43 2.48 1.28
C PRO A 104 -8.72 2.08 0.56
N SER A 105 -8.57 1.35 -0.55
CA SER A 105 -9.65 0.88 -1.42
C SER A 105 -10.18 -0.49 -1.02
N THR A 106 -9.42 -1.25 -0.21
CA THR A 106 -9.78 -2.59 0.25
C THR A 106 -9.41 -2.78 1.72
N GLU A 107 -10.07 -3.72 2.40
CA GLU A 107 -9.72 -4.09 3.79
C GLU A 107 -8.30 -4.65 3.90
N ARG A 108 -7.81 -5.33 2.85
CA ARG A 108 -6.43 -5.79 2.77
C ARG A 108 -5.45 -4.62 2.74
N GLU A 109 -5.72 -3.62 1.89
CA GLU A 109 -4.90 -2.40 1.82
C GLU A 109 -4.93 -1.66 3.16
N ARG A 110 -6.10 -1.55 3.81
CA ARG A 110 -6.26 -0.98 5.14
C ARG A 110 -5.41 -1.70 6.19
N ALA A 111 -5.45 -3.03 6.21
CA ALA A 111 -4.66 -3.84 7.14
C ALA A 111 -3.15 -3.68 6.91
N LEU A 112 -2.71 -3.57 5.66
CA LEU A 112 -1.32 -3.29 5.30
C LEU A 112 -0.86 -1.93 5.79
N VAL A 113 -1.66 -0.89 5.53
CA VAL A 113 -1.37 0.48 5.99
C VAL A 113 -1.27 0.53 7.52
N TYR A 114 -2.26 -0.02 8.21
CA TYR A 114 -2.25 -0.10 9.67
C TYR A 114 -0.99 -0.81 10.19
N ALA A 115 -0.65 -1.96 9.62
CA ALA A 115 0.52 -2.72 10.03
C ALA A 115 1.81 -1.92 9.80
N VAL A 116 1.96 -1.22 8.66
CA VAL A 116 3.15 -0.38 8.36
C VAL A 116 3.30 0.73 9.38
N VAL A 117 2.23 1.49 9.64
CA VAL A 117 2.25 2.58 10.63
C VAL A 117 2.58 2.02 12.01
N TYR A 118 1.92 0.94 12.43
CA TYR A 118 2.15 0.30 13.72
C TYR A 118 3.62 -0.12 13.90
N GLU A 119 4.19 -0.86 12.94
CA GLU A 119 5.58 -1.31 12.98
C GLU A 119 6.56 -0.12 12.93
N ALA A 120 6.19 0.98 12.27
CA ALA A 120 6.99 2.20 12.26
C ALA A 120 7.09 2.83 13.64
N HIS A 121 5.96 2.94 14.35
CA HIS A 121 5.94 3.44 15.73
C HIS A 121 6.65 2.49 16.68
N ASP A 122 6.43 1.18 16.58
CA ASP A 122 7.07 0.18 17.45
C ASP A 122 8.60 0.23 17.33
N ASN A 123 9.12 0.28 16.10
CA ASN A 123 10.56 0.40 15.85
C ASN A 123 11.15 1.74 16.31
N ALA A 124 10.41 2.83 16.19
CA ALA A 124 10.87 4.16 16.59
C ALA A 124 10.71 4.43 18.09
N ARG A 125 9.83 3.68 18.78
CA ARG A 125 9.37 3.94 20.15
C ARG A 125 8.92 5.39 20.35
N ALA A 126 8.21 5.94 19.36
CA ALA A 126 7.84 7.34 19.31
C ALA A 126 6.38 7.51 18.87
N ASN A 127 5.74 8.59 19.32
CA ASN A 127 4.36 8.95 18.96
C ASN A 127 4.26 9.55 17.55
N ARG A 128 5.40 9.84 16.90
CA ARG A 128 5.47 10.31 15.52
C ARG A 128 6.67 9.67 14.85
N VAL A 129 6.53 9.39 13.56
CA VAL A 129 7.54 8.76 12.74
C VAL A 129 7.76 9.59 11.48
N ALA A 130 9.02 9.75 11.08
CA ALA A 130 9.35 10.44 9.85
C ALA A 130 8.95 9.63 8.62
N ASP A 131 8.47 10.32 7.58
CA ASP A 131 8.02 9.72 6.32
C ASP A 131 9.05 8.78 5.69
N ALA A 132 10.33 9.16 5.77
CA ALA A 132 11.44 8.33 5.27
C ALA A 132 11.48 6.97 5.96
N ARG A 133 11.21 6.91 7.26
CA ARG A 133 11.20 5.68 8.03
C ARG A 133 10.04 4.77 7.64
N ILE A 134 8.87 5.35 7.37
CA ILE A 134 7.70 4.63 6.84
C ILE A 134 8.04 4.04 5.46
N CYS A 135 8.61 4.84 4.58
CA CYS A 135 9.05 4.40 3.25
C CYS A 135 10.08 3.25 3.33
N ASP A 136 11.07 3.37 4.21
CA ASP A 136 12.14 2.38 4.38
C ASP A 136 11.65 1.00 4.81
N LEU A 137 10.59 0.95 5.64
CA LEU A 137 9.97 -0.30 6.09
C LEU A 137 9.39 -1.12 4.94
N VAL A 138 8.89 -0.45 3.91
CA VAL A 138 8.37 -1.11 2.71
C VAL A 138 9.49 -1.35 1.70
N ALA A 139 10.35 -0.35 1.47
CA ALA A 139 11.37 -0.35 0.43
C ALA A 139 12.50 -1.35 0.66
N THR A 140 12.93 -1.53 1.91
CA THR A 140 14.16 -2.28 2.25
C THR A 140 13.94 -3.79 2.34
N PRO A 141 13.09 -4.29 3.25
CA PRO A 141 12.79 -5.71 3.32
C PRO A 141 11.82 -6.18 2.22
N GLY A 142 11.04 -5.28 1.63
CA GLY A 142 10.01 -5.59 0.63
C GLY A 142 8.66 -5.97 1.25
N LEU A 143 7.59 -5.71 0.51
CA LEU A 143 6.21 -5.86 1.00
C LEU A 143 5.85 -7.31 1.35
N ALA A 144 6.44 -8.31 0.69
CA ALA A 144 6.14 -9.71 0.99
C ALA A 144 6.73 -10.19 2.31
N TRP A 145 7.91 -9.68 2.67
CA TRP A 145 8.47 -9.91 4.00
C TRP A 145 7.56 -9.28 5.06
N PHE A 146 7.08 -8.08 4.77
CA PHE A 146 6.20 -7.34 5.66
C PHE A 146 4.87 -8.09 5.92
N LEU A 147 4.19 -8.54 4.87
CA LEU A 147 2.98 -9.36 4.98
C LEU A 147 3.19 -10.60 5.87
N LYS A 148 4.28 -11.32 5.65
CA LYS A 148 4.63 -12.53 6.43
C LYS A 148 4.86 -12.21 7.90
N ARG A 149 5.64 -11.16 8.19
CA ARG A 149 5.93 -10.74 9.57
C ARG A 149 4.66 -10.36 10.31
N MET A 150 3.81 -9.56 9.66
CA MET A 150 2.58 -9.01 10.26
C MET A 150 1.40 -9.98 10.21
N ARG A 151 1.61 -11.20 9.69
CA ARG A 151 0.58 -12.26 9.57
C ARG A 151 -0.67 -11.77 8.84
N VAL A 152 -0.52 -10.84 7.90
CA VAL A 152 -1.61 -10.42 7.02
C VAL A 152 -1.93 -11.61 6.11
N PRO A 153 -3.21 -12.00 5.96
CA PRO A 153 -3.59 -13.16 5.17
C PRO A 153 -3.03 -13.10 3.74
N LEU A 154 -2.49 -14.20 3.24
CA LEU A 154 -2.02 -14.30 1.86
C LEU A 154 -3.14 -14.81 0.96
N ALA A 155 -3.26 -14.24 -0.24
CA ALA A 155 -4.09 -14.80 -1.30
C ALA A 155 -3.48 -16.13 -1.79
N PRO A 156 -4.27 -17.04 -2.39
CA PRO A 156 -3.77 -18.35 -2.84
C PRO A 156 -2.53 -18.24 -3.74
N ALA A 157 -2.52 -17.33 -4.73
CA ALA A 157 -1.38 -17.12 -5.61
C ALA A 157 -0.13 -16.63 -4.86
N GLU A 158 -0.29 -15.78 -3.85
CA GLU A 158 0.83 -15.26 -3.06
C GLU A 158 1.40 -16.34 -2.13
N LEU A 159 0.54 -17.18 -1.54
CA LEU A 159 0.96 -18.33 -0.72
C LEU A 159 1.83 -19.29 -1.54
N LEU A 160 1.36 -19.67 -2.74
CA LEU A 160 2.12 -20.56 -3.62
C LEU A 160 3.39 -19.88 -4.14
N THR A 161 3.34 -18.60 -4.48
CA THR A 161 4.52 -17.84 -4.90
C THR A 161 5.55 -17.78 -3.77
N ALA A 162 5.12 -17.54 -2.52
CA ALA A 162 5.99 -17.54 -1.36
C ALA A 162 6.75 -18.85 -1.15
N ARG A 163 6.19 -19.97 -1.63
CA ARG A 163 6.76 -21.32 -1.53
C ARG A 163 7.65 -21.68 -2.72
N TYR A 164 7.21 -21.36 -3.94
CA TYR A 164 7.80 -21.89 -5.17
C TYR A 164 8.60 -20.87 -5.98
N ALA A 165 8.59 -19.60 -5.60
CA ALA A 165 9.34 -18.60 -6.34
C ALA A 165 10.85 -18.85 -6.29
N ALA A 166 11.46 -18.99 -7.46
CA ALA A 166 12.91 -19.03 -7.65
C ALA A 166 13.44 -17.63 -8.05
N ALA A 167 14.70 -17.35 -7.71
CA ALA A 167 15.50 -16.17 -8.07
C ALA A 167 14.69 -14.90 -8.47
N HIS A 168 14.41 -14.73 -9.77
CA HIS A 168 13.72 -13.55 -10.32
C HIS A 168 12.24 -13.45 -9.89
N GLY A 169 11.52 -14.57 -9.88
CA GLY A 169 10.14 -14.60 -9.39
C GLY A 169 10.05 -14.24 -7.91
N HIS A 170 11.06 -14.65 -7.12
CA HIS A 170 11.11 -14.34 -5.70
C HIS A 170 11.34 -12.84 -5.45
N LEU A 171 12.19 -12.17 -6.23
CA LEU A 171 12.42 -10.73 -6.08
C LEU A 171 11.21 -9.89 -6.50
N ALA A 172 10.56 -10.23 -7.62
CA ALA A 172 9.35 -9.57 -8.06
C ALA A 172 8.23 -9.69 -7.01
N TRP A 173 8.02 -10.89 -6.49
CA TRP A 173 7.08 -11.11 -5.39
C TRP A 173 7.49 -10.38 -4.12
N LYS A 174 8.76 -10.49 -3.70
CA LYS A 174 9.28 -9.88 -2.46
C LYS A 174 8.99 -8.39 -2.38
N TYR A 175 9.30 -7.65 -3.45
CA TYR A 175 9.21 -6.20 -3.43
C TYR A 175 7.86 -5.65 -3.92
N ARG A 176 7.12 -6.41 -4.73
CA ARG A 176 5.91 -5.91 -5.42
C ARG A 176 4.65 -6.73 -5.24
N LEU A 177 4.74 -7.82 -4.50
CA LEU A 177 3.69 -8.82 -4.38
C LEU A 177 3.21 -9.37 -5.73
N THR A 178 3.97 -9.21 -6.81
CA THR A 178 3.60 -9.79 -8.11
C THR A 178 3.69 -11.31 -8.01
N PRO A 179 2.55 -12.04 -8.01
CA PRO A 179 2.59 -13.49 -7.92
C PRO A 179 3.15 -14.08 -9.22
N MET A 180 3.68 -15.30 -9.14
CA MET A 180 4.00 -16.04 -10.37
C MET A 180 2.73 -16.32 -11.18
N PRO A 181 2.83 -16.48 -12.52
CA PRO A 181 1.69 -16.84 -13.35
C PRO A 181 1.01 -18.14 -12.86
N VAL A 182 -0.32 -18.15 -12.83
CA VAL A 182 -1.12 -19.31 -12.39
C VAL A 182 -0.70 -20.63 -13.05
N PRO A 183 -0.49 -20.73 -14.39
CA PRO A 183 -0.01 -21.98 -15.00
C PRO A 183 1.35 -22.46 -14.48
N ALA A 184 2.22 -21.54 -14.02
CA ALA A 184 3.51 -21.90 -13.44
C ALA A 184 3.34 -22.39 -12.00
N LEU A 185 2.45 -21.76 -11.22
CA LEU A 185 2.13 -22.17 -9.86
C LEU A 185 1.48 -23.56 -9.81
N LEU A 186 0.47 -23.82 -10.65
CA LEU A 186 -0.21 -25.12 -10.72
C LEU A 186 0.77 -26.24 -11.07
N ARG A 187 1.60 -26.04 -12.10
CA ARG A 187 2.66 -27.01 -12.47
C ARG A 187 3.65 -27.26 -11.34
N ALA A 188 4.04 -26.23 -10.60
CA ALA A 188 4.96 -26.37 -9.47
C ALA A 188 4.35 -27.22 -8.34
N VAL A 189 3.08 -27.00 -8.01
CA VAL A 189 2.36 -27.79 -6.98
C VAL A 189 2.15 -29.24 -7.41
N LEU A 190 1.78 -29.47 -8.67
CA LEU A 190 1.61 -30.82 -9.21
C LEU A 190 2.93 -31.61 -9.19
N ALA A 191 4.05 -30.96 -9.54
CA ALA A 191 5.38 -31.57 -9.49
C ALA A 191 5.88 -31.82 -8.06
N ASP A 192 5.42 -31.04 -7.07
CA ASP A 192 5.83 -31.19 -5.67
C ASP A 192 5.04 -32.30 -4.96
N ARG A 193 5.65 -33.49 -4.87
CA ARG A 193 5.10 -34.64 -4.14
C ARG A 193 4.93 -34.40 -2.64
N ARG A 194 5.54 -33.36 -2.07
CA ARG A 194 5.47 -32.99 -0.65
C ARG A 194 4.58 -31.76 -0.39
N ALA A 195 3.83 -31.30 -1.39
CA ALA A 195 2.94 -30.14 -1.25
C ALA A 195 1.86 -30.40 -0.19
N THR A 196 1.90 -29.65 0.91
CA THR A 196 0.98 -29.79 2.05
C THR A 196 -0.48 -29.57 1.66
N PRO A 197 -1.46 -30.01 2.49
CA PRO A 197 -2.87 -29.76 2.24
C PRO A 197 -3.19 -28.28 1.99
N GLU A 198 -2.55 -27.36 2.72
CA GLU A 198 -2.70 -25.91 2.54
C GLU A 198 -2.30 -25.46 1.12
N LEU A 199 -1.19 -25.97 0.60
CA LEU A 199 -0.71 -25.66 -0.75
C LEU A 199 -1.62 -26.28 -1.82
N LEU A 200 -2.14 -27.49 -1.59
CA LEU A 200 -3.10 -28.14 -2.49
C LEU A 200 -4.42 -27.37 -2.54
N THR A 201 -4.95 -26.94 -1.39
CA THR A 201 -6.17 -26.13 -1.31
C THR A 201 -5.99 -24.79 -2.00
N ALA A 202 -4.85 -24.11 -1.82
CA ALA A 202 -4.56 -22.87 -2.51
C ALA A 202 -4.48 -23.06 -4.04
N ALA A 203 -3.85 -24.15 -4.51
CA ALA A 203 -3.79 -24.47 -5.93
C ALA A 203 -5.18 -24.78 -6.52
N LEU A 204 -6.01 -25.52 -5.78
CA LEU A 204 -7.37 -25.83 -6.20
C LEU A 204 -8.22 -24.54 -6.32
N ALA A 205 -8.12 -23.63 -5.36
CA ALA A 205 -8.81 -22.33 -5.42
C ALA A 205 -8.44 -21.57 -6.71
N LEU A 206 -7.16 -21.50 -7.08
CA LEU A 206 -6.72 -20.84 -8.32
C LEU A 206 -7.22 -21.54 -9.59
N ALA A 207 -7.29 -22.87 -9.58
CA ALA A 207 -7.79 -23.63 -10.72
C ALA A 207 -9.29 -23.40 -10.93
N SER A 208 -10.05 -23.26 -9.84
CA SER A 208 -11.51 -23.06 -9.86
C SER A 208 -11.95 -21.61 -10.13
N GLU A 209 -11.08 -20.62 -9.97
CA GLU A 209 -11.38 -19.20 -10.31
C GLU A 209 -11.49 -18.94 -11.82
N ARG A 210 -11.13 -19.91 -12.67
CA ARG A 210 -11.23 -19.81 -14.13
C ARG A 210 -12.49 -20.49 -14.65
N ASP A 211 -13.47 -19.68 -15.05
CA ASP A 211 -14.78 -20.12 -15.56
C ASP A 211 -14.73 -20.83 -16.94
N ASP A 212 -13.56 -20.89 -17.60
CA ASP A 212 -13.41 -21.44 -18.94
C ASP A 212 -13.01 -22.92 -18.98
N GLY A 213 -12.89 -23.59 -17.82
CA GLY A 213 -12.52 -25.00 -17.74
C GLY A 213 -11.07 -25.31 -18.08
N THR A 214 -10.21 -24.29 -18.26
CA THR A 214 -8.81 -24.46 -18.69
C THR A 214 -8.00 -25.39 -17.78
N TYR A 215 -8.35 -25.50 -16.51
CA TYR A 215 -7.62 -26.27 -15.50
C TYR A 215 -8.43 -27.41 -14.87
N GLU A 216 -9.46 -27.93 -15.55
CA GLU A 216 -10.34 -28.97 -15.00
C GLU A 216 -9.58 -30.27 -14.67
N SER A 217 -8.63 -30.67 -15.52
CA SER A 217 -7.78 -31.85 -15.29
C SER A 217 -6.87 -31.65 -14.08
N GLU A 218 -6.23 -30.48 -13.95
CA GLU A 218 -5.37 -30.14 -12.82
C GLU A 218 -6.19 -30.07 -11.51
N ALA A 219 -7.39 -29.48 -11.55
CA ALA A 219 -8.29 -29.41 -10.41
C ALA A 219 -8.71 -30.82 -9.92
N ALA A 220 -9.03 -31.73 -10.84
CA ALA A 220 -9.36 -33.11 -10.51
C ALA A 220 -8.19 -33.84 -9.83
N GLU A 221 -6.96 -33.69 -10.35
CA GLU A 221 -5.76 -34.29 -9.74
C GLU A 221 -5.46 -33.72 -8.35
N LEU A 222 -5.54 -32.39 -8.19
CA LEU A 222 -5.34 -31.72 -6.90
C LEU A 222 -6.38 -32.17 -5.86
N GLY A 223 -7.65 -32.27 -6.27
CA GLY A 223 -8.73 -32.76 -5.42
C GLY A 223 -8.54 -34.21 -5.00
N GLU A 224 -8.07 -35.07 -5.90
CA GLU A 224 -7.74 -36.46 -5.59
C GLU A 224 -6.59 -36.56 -4.57
N ARG A 225 -5.53 -35.77 -4.73
CA ARG A 225 -4.41 -35.74 -3.78
C ARG A 225 -4.84 -35.28 -2.39
N LEU A 226 -5.76 -34.32 -2.29
CA LEU A 226 -6.25 -33.80 -1.01
C LEU A 226 -7.10 -34.81 -0.24
N ARG A 227 -7.81 -35.72 -0.95
CA ARG A 227 -8.64 -36.77 -0.33
C ARG A 227 -7.83 -37.96 0.20
N ARG A 228 -6.58 -38.12 -0.23
CA ARG A 228 -5.72 -39.22 0.23
C ARG A 228 -5.24 -38.94 1.66
N PRO A 229 -5.12 -39.97 2.52
CA PRO A 229 -4.56 -39.81 3.86
C PRO A 229 -3.15 -39.22 3.76
N TRP A 230 -2.94 -38.09 4.44
CA TRP A 230 -1.61 -37.48 4.52
C TRP A 230 -0.73 -38.36 5.42
N PRO A 231 0.45 -38.81 4.95
CA PRO A 231 1.34 -39.67 5.72
C PRO A 231 1.98 -38.95 6.92
#